data_AF-A0AAV5J6R0-F1
#
_entry.id   AF-A0AAV5J6R0-F1
#
_cell.length_a   1.000
_cell.length_b   1.000
_cell.length_c   1.000
_cell.angle_alpha   90.00
_cell.angle_beta   90.00
_cell.angle_gamma   90.00
#
_symmetry.space_group_name_H-M   'P 1'
#
loop_
_entity.id
_entity.type
_entity.pdbx_description
1 polymer ?
#
loop_
_entity_poly.entity_id
_entity_poly.type
_entity_poly.pdbx_seq_one_letter_code
_entity_poly.pdbx_strand_id
1 'polypeptide(L)'
;MEMSKLFLSFVICQVLFFFPVPMQGVRGNANLFRKYIGSESKNVTFYDVPINPGIQFHFVLAFAIDYDSSSSPSPTSGRFNVFWDSNNLSHSHISSIKNQHSNVKVTLSLGGDTVLENYCADFQPFSVDTWVSNAVSSPTSIIKEYNLDGIDID
;
A
#
# COMPACT_ATOMS: atom_id res chain seq x y z
N MET A 1 2.58 -47.12 -36.43
CA MET A 1 3.40 -46.40 -35.43
C MET A 1 3.67 -44.93 -35.80
N GLU A 2 3.56 -44.54 -37.08
CA GLU A 2 3.73 -43.15 -37.52
C GLU A 2 2.49 -42.27 -37.30
N MET A 3 1.28 -42.80 -37.53
CA MET A 3 0.00 -42.09 -37.30
C MET A 3 -0.22 -41.67 -35.84
N SER A 4 0.24 -42.48 -34.86
CA SER A 4 0.09 -42.16 -33.43
C SER A 4 1.00 -41.02 -32.98
N LYS A 5 2.16 -40.84 -33.64
CA LYS A 5 3.09 -39.73 -33.36
C LYS A 5 2.56 -38.40 -33.91
N LEU A 6 1.95 -38.43 -35.10
CA LEU A 6 1.26 -37.27 -35.70
C LEU A 6 0.05 -36.83 -34.85
N PHE A 7 -0.73 -37.79 -34.35
CA PHE A 7 -1.88 -37.48 -33.49
C PHE A 7 -1.44 -36.88 -32.14
N LEU A 8 -0.40 -37.45 -31.52
CA LEU A 8 0.16 -36.93 -30.27
C LEU A 8 0.78 -35.53 -30.44
N SER A 9 1.46 -35.30 -31.57
CA SER A 9 1.99 -33.98 -31.94
C SER A 9 0.87 -32.94 -32.11
N PHE A 10 -0.26 -33.33 -32.72
CA PHE A 10 -1.40 -32.45 -32.91
C PHE A 10 -2.08 -32.07 -31.59
N VAL A 11 -2.22 -33.03 -30.66
CA VAL A 11 -2.80 -32.79 -29.32
C VAL A 11 -1.89 -31.88 -28.48
N ILE A 12 -0.56 -32.09 -28.49
CA ILE A 12 0.39 -31.21 -27.78
C ILE A 12 0.36 -29.79 -28.35
N CYS A 13 0.22 -29.66 -29.67
CA CYS A 13 0.14 -28.35 -30.32
C CYS A 13 -1.14 -27.59 -29.90
N GLN A 14 -2.28 -28.27 -29.77
CA GLN A 14 -3.53 -27.65 -29.31
C GLN A 14 -3.44 -27.16 -27.85
N VAL A 15 -2.78 -27.91 -26.96
CA VAL A 15 -2.62 -27.51 -25.54
C VAL A 15 -1.77 -26.24 -25.41
N LEU A 16 -0.83 -26.00 -26.32
CA LEU A 16 0.00 -24.78 -26.33
C LEU A 16 -0.76 -23.52 -26.80
N PHE A 17 -1.86 -23.67 -27.56
CA PHE A 17 -2.66 -22.53 -28.06
C PHE A 17 -3.80 -22.11 -27.11
N PHE A 18 -4.10 -22.88 -26.07
CA PHE A 18 -5.16 -22.57 -25.09
C PHE A 18 -4.65 -22.08 -23.73
N PHE A 19 -3.35 -21.77 -23.60
CA PHE A 19 -2.93 -20.96 -22.46
C PHE A 19 -3.48 -19.54 -22.64
N PRO A 20 -4.31 -19.02 -21.71
CA PRO A 20 -4.66 -17.63 -21.73
C PRO A 20 -3.36 -16.84 -21.57
N VAL A 21 -2.92 -16.21 -22.66
CA VAL A 21 -1.92 -15.15 -22.58
C VAL A 21 -2.54 -14.13 -21.63
N PRO A 22 -1.91 -13.80 -20.48
CA PRO A 22 -2.40 -12.68 -19.69
C PRO A 22 -2.38 -11.49 -20.62
N MET A 23 -3.56 -10.92 -20.92
CA MET A 23 -3.65 -9.63 -21.58
C MET A 23 -2.82 -8.68 -20.72
N GLN A 24 -1.60 -8.40 -21.13
CA GLN A 24 -0.86 -7.26 -20.64
C GLN A 24 -1.64 -6.06 -21.18
N GLY A 25 -2.56 -5.59 -20.34
CA GLY A 25 -3.28 -4.36 -20.54
C GLY A 25 -2.30 -3.30 -21.00
N VAL A 26 -2.67 -2.65 -22.09
CA VAL A 26 -1.97 -1.54 -22.74
C VAL A 26 -1.32 -0.65 -21.68
N ARG A 27 0.03 -0.63 -21.64
CA ARG A 27 0.80 0.40 -20.93
C ARG A 27 0.68 1.74 -21.67
N GLY A 28 -0.54 2.24 -21.79
CA GLY A 28 -0.81 3.66 -22.01
C GLY A 28 -0.60 4.39 -20.69
N ASN A 29 -0.43 5.71 -20.71
CA ASN A 29 -0.47 6.55 -19.50
C ASN A 29 -1.78 6.26 -18.74
N ALA A 30 -1.73 5.32 -17.80
CA ALA A 30 -2.88 4.97 -17.01
C ALA A 30 -3.13 6.15 -16.06
N ASN A 31 -4.33 6.72 -16.15
CA ASN A 31 -4.74 7.79 -15.24
C ASN A 31 -4.52 7.33 -13.80
N LEU A 32 -4.02 8.23 -12.94
CA LEU A 32 -3.71 7.94 -11.55
C LEU A 32 -4.80 8.55 -10.66
N PHE A 33 -5.35 7.74 -9.77
CA PHE A 33 -6.22 8.19 -8.69
C PHE A 33 -5.62 7.79 -7.34
N ARG A 34 -5.62 8.73 -6.38
CA ARG A 34 -5.11 8.52 -5.02
C ARG A 34 -6.22 8.81 -4.01
N LYS A 35 -6.41 7.96 -3.01
CA LYS A 35 -7.43 8.13 -1.96
C LYS A 35 -6.81 7.95 -0.58
N TYR A 36 -6.84 9.01 0.24
CA TYR A 36 -6.54 8.93 1.66
C TYR A 36 -7.61 8.13 2.41
N ILE A 37 -7.18 7.32 3.38
CA ILE A 37 -8.03 6.48 4.22
C ILE A 37 -7.37 6.21 5.58
N GLY A 38 -8.16 6.10 6.65
CA GLY A 38 -7.73 5.57 7.95
C GLY A 38 -7.59 6.56 9.11
N SER A 39 -7.63 7.88 8.86
CA SER A 39 -7.35 8.90 9.88
C SER A 39 -8.50 9.17 10.86
N GLU A 40 -9.75 8.94 10.46
CA GLU A 40 -10.92 9.36 11.24
C GLU A 40 -11.60 8.25 12.09
N SER A 41 -11.03 7.03 12.12
CA SER A 41 -11.58 5.87 12.84
C SER A 41 -13.08 5.62 12.59
N LYS A 42 -13.55 5.84 11.35
CA LYS A 42 -14.98 5.68 10.96
C LYS A 42 -15.35 4.25 10.51
N ASN A 43 -14.52 3.25 10.82
CA ASN A 43 -14.67 1.86 10.35
C ASN A 43 -14.78 1.71 8.81
N VAL A 44 -14.17 2.63 8.05
CA VAL A 44 -14.11 2.53 6.59
C VAL A 44 -12.99 1.55 6.21
N THR A 45 -13.32 0.59 5.36
CA THR A 45 -12.39 -0.44 4.84
C THR A 45 -12.06 -0.17 3.36
N PHE A 46 -11.10 -0.93 2.80
CA PHE A 46 -10.80 -0.83 1.37
C PHE A 46 -11.98 -1.20 0.46
N TYR A 47 -12.90 -2.07 0.92
CA TYR A 47 -14.04 -2.54 0.13
C TYR A 47 -15.16 -1.51 0.01
N ASP A 48 -15.19 -0.52 0.90
CA ASP A 48 -16.17 0.55 0.86
C ASP A 48 -15.85 1.60 -0.22
N VAL A 49 -14.64 1.54 -0.80
CA VAL A 49 -14.19 2.48 -1.82
C VAL A 49 -14.30 1.84 -3.22
N PRO A 50 -15.10 2.41 -4.14
CA PRO A 50 -15.20 1.90 -5.50
C PRO A 50 -13.88 2.00 -6.27
N ILE A 51 -13.43 0.89 -6.86
CA ILE A 51 -12.17 0.80 -7.61
C ILE A 51 -12.48 0.62 -9.10
N ASN A 52 -12.05 1.57 -9.92
CA ASN A 52 -12.12 1.44 -11.38
C ASN A 52 -10.91 0.61 -11.88
N PRO A 53 -11.11 -0.53 -12.57
CA PRO A 53 -10.01 -1.38 -13.04
C PRO A 53 -9.20 -0.76 -14.20
N GLY A 54 -9.71 0.30 -14.84
CA GLY A 54 -9.06 0.97 -15.98
C GLY A 54 -8.03 2.05 -15.62
N ILE A 55 -7.74 2.25 -14.33
CA ILE A 55 -6.83 3.30 -13.84
C ILE A 55 -5.83 2.73 -12.83
N GLN A 56 -4.70 3.42 -12.58
CA GLN A 56 -3.85 3.11 -11.43
C GLN A 56 -4.52 3.69 -10.18
N PHE A 57 -4.71 2.85 -9.17
CA PHE A 57 -5.45 3.22 -7.96
C PHE A 57 -4.53 3.11 -6.75
N HIS A 58 -4.26 4.22 -6.07
CA HIS A 58 -3.42 4.21 -4.88
C HIS A 58 -4.26 4.55 -3.65
N PHE A 59 -4.29 3.67 -2.66
CA PHE A 59 -4.70 4.04 -1.31
C PHE A 59 -3.52 4.70 -0.59
N VAL A 60 -3.79 5.75 0.19
CA VAL A 60 -2.82 6.42 1.04
C VAL A 60 -3.27 6.28 2.49
N LEU A 61 -2.59 5.44 3.27
CA LEU A 61 -2.88 5.22 4.69
C LEU A 61 -2.50 6.48 5.49
N ALA A 62 -3.46 7.01 6.22
CA ALA A 62 -3.33 8.25 6.98
C ALA A 62 -3.51 7.94 8.47
N PHE A 63 -2.51 8.05 9.34
CA PHE A 63 -1.13 8.50 9.11
C PHE A 63 -0.12 7.62 9.85
N ALA A 64 1.15 7.68 9.42
CA ALA A 64 2.27 7.36 10.30
C ALA A 64 2.90 8.67 10.78
N ILE A 65 3.16 8.78 12.09
CA ILE A 65 3.62 10.04 12.70
C ILE A 65 4.81 9.75 13.60
N ASP A 66 5.85 10.57 13.57
CA ASP A 66 7.03 10.45 14.44
C ASP A 66 6.78 11.04 15.84
N TYR A 67 5.69 10.58 16.45
CA TYR A 67 5.29 10.84 17.82
C TYR A 67 5.10 9.52 18.54
N ASP A 68 5.32 9.50 19.86
CA ASP A 68 4.97 8.33 20.67
C ASP A 68 3.44 8.16 20.79
N SER A 69 3.00 6.97 21.19
CA SER A 69 1.57 6.62 21.31
C SER A 69 1.05 6.75 22.75
N SER A 70 1.70 7.56 23.59
CA SER A 70 1.25 7.78 24.97
C SER A 70 0.01 8.69 25.01
N SER A 71 -0.58 8.86 26.20
CA SER A 71 -1.71 9.79 26.38
C SER A 71 -1.32 11.27 26.26
N SER A 72 -0.02 11.57 26.26
CA SER A 72 0.55 12.91 26.05
C SER A 72 1.70 12.77 25.04
N PRO A 73 1.37 12.56 23.76
CA PRO A 73 2.34 12.17 22.74
C PRO A 73 3.41 13.24 22.55
N SER A 74 4.65 12.81 22.41
CA SER A 74 5.81 13.67 22.17
C SER A 74 6.56 13.28 20.90
N PRO A 75 7.20 14.24 20.20
CA PRO A 75 7.99 13.96 19.02
C PRO A 75 9.15 13.00 19.33
N THR A 76 9.41 12.08 18.42
CA THR A 76 10.41 11.01 18.57
C THR A 76 11.61 11.19 17.66
N SER A 77 11.72 12.35 17.01
CA SER A 77 12.77 12.71 16.05
C SER A 77 12.93 11.64 14.96
N GLY A 78 11.89 11.44 14.15
CA GLY A 78 11.89 10.59 12.97
C GLY A 78 11.53 9.12 13.22
N ARG A 79 11.16 8.72 14.45
CA ARG A 79 10.68 7.35 14.72
C ARG A 79 9.16 7.28 14.55
N PHE A 80 8.75 7.01 13.32
CA PHE A 80 7.35 6.88 12.91
C PHE A 80 6.63 5.69 13.56
N ASN A 81 5.44 5.95 14.09
CA ASN A 81 4.48 4.97 14.59
C ASN A 81 3.19 5.01 13.77
N VAL A 82 2.40 3.94 13.83
CA VAL A 82 1.13 3.79 13.10
C VAL A 82 -0.02 4.45 13.87
N PHE A 83 -0.73 5.37 13.23
CA PHE A 83 -1.90 6.07 13.80
C PHE A 83 -3.19 5.91 12.97
N TRP A 84 -3.14 5.24 11.82
CA TRP A 84 -4.37 4.85 11.12
C TRP A 84 -5.09 3.72 11.83
N ASP A 85 -6.36 3.50 11.48
CA ASP A 85 -7.17 2.39 11.97
C ASP A 85 -6.64 1.01 11.50
N SER A 86 -5.64 0.47 12.21
CA SER A 86 -4.99 -0.79 11.88
C SER A 86 -5.89 -2.02 12.08
N ASN A 87 -7.02 -1.88 12.77
CA ASN A 87 -7.99 -2.95 12.90
C ASN A 87 -8.72 -3.20 11.58
N ASN A 88 -9.12 -2.11 10.90
CA ASN A 88 -9.81 -2.17 9.61
C ASN A 88 -8.86 -2.09 8.40
N LEU A 89 -7.62 -1.63 8.60
CA LEU A 89 -6.59 -1.46 7.56
C LEU A 89 -5.29 -2.21 7.92
N SER A 90 -5.44 -3.43 8.43
CA SER A 90 -4.33 -4.34 8.78
C SER A 90 -3.53 -4.82 7.55
N HIS A 91 -2.37 -5.43 7.80
CA HIS A 91 -1.57 -6.11 6.77
C HIS A 91 -2.38 -7.11 5.92
N SER A 92 -3.27 -7.88 6.53
CA SER A 92 -4.08 -8.88 5.81
C SER A 92 -5.11 -8.21 4.89
N HIS A 93 -5.71 -7.09 5.31
CA HIS A 93 -6.61 -6.31 4.47
C HIS A 93 -5.87 -5.71 3.27
N ILE A 94 -4.66 -5.17 3.48
CA ILE A 94 -3.82 -4.62 2.40
C ILE A 94 -3.43 -5.71 1.40
N SER A 95 -2.97 -6.86 1.89
CA SER A 95 -2.61 -7.98 1.03
C SER A 95 -3.83 -8.48 0.24
N SER A 96 -5.00 -8.56 0.87
CA SER A 96 -6.23 -8.99 0.22
C SER A 96 -6.66 -8.05 -0.91
N ILE A 97 -6.67 -6.73 -0.68
CA ILE A 97 -7.11 -5.77 -1.72
C ILE A 97 -6.14 -5.75 -2.92
N LYS A 98 -4.82 -5.84 -2.67
CA LYS A 98 -3.81 -5.93 -3.74
C LYS A 98 -3.94 -7.23 -4.55
N ASN A 99 -4.27 -8.34 -3.89
CA ASN A 99 -4.50 -9.62 -4.58
C ASN A 99 -5.78 -9.61 -5.43
N GLN A 100 -6.82 -8.90 -4.99
CA GLN A 100 -8.09 -8.79 -5.72
C GLN A 100 -8.02 -7.77 -6.86
N HIS A 101 -7.19 -6.73 -6.74
CA HIS A 101 -7.06 -5.66 -7.71
C HIS A 101 -5.59 -5.42 -8.09
N SER A 102 -5.17 -5.97 -9.23
CA SER A 102 -3.78 -5.85 -9.71
C SER A 102 -3.36 -4.42 -10.07
N ASN A 103 -4.31 -3.50 -10.21
CA ASN A 103 -4.09 -2.08 -10.45
C ASN A 103 -4.01 -1.25 -9.15
N VAL A 104 -4.07 -1.89 -7.98
CA VAL A 104 -4.01 -1.22 -6.68
C VAL A 104 -2.59 -1.22 -6.10
N LYS A 105 -2.19 -0.06 -5.58
CA LYS A 105 -1.05 0.10 -4.68
C LYS A 105 -1.52 0.73 -3.37
N VAL A 106 -0.79 0.47 -2.29
CA VAL A 106 -1.06 1.07 -0.97
C VAL A 106 0.20 1.75 -0.47
N THR A 107 0.13 3.06 -0.24
CA THR A 107 1.22 3.87 0.32
C THR A 107 0.85 4.34 1.72
N LEU A 108 1.82 4.81 2.50
CA LEU A 108 1.57 5.49 3.79
C LEU A 108 1.87 6.98 3.68
N SER A 109 1.10 7.82 4.37
CA SER A 109 1.38 9.24 4.55
C SER A 109 2.12 9.47 5.86
N LEU A 110 3.19 10.27 5.80
CA LEU A 110 3.98 10.70 6.97
C LEU A 110 3.52 12.09 7.40
N GLY A 111 3.19 12.27 8.68
CA GLY A 111 2.81 13.56 9.26
C GLY A 111 1.30 13.70 9.51
N GLY A 112 0.65 14.69 8.89
CA GLY A 112 -0.73 15.08 9.15
C GLY A 112 -0.87 16.27 10.11
N ASP A 113 -2.12 16.66 10.42
CA ASP A 113 -2.40 17.87 11.22
C ASP A 113 -2.19 17.67 12.73
N THR A 114 -2.78 16.60 13.28
CA THR A 114 -2.76 16.32 14.72
C THR A 114 -2.51 14.84 15.05
N VAL A 115 -1.91 14.62 16.22
CA VAL A 115 -1.78 13.34 16.91
C VAL A 115 -2.86 13.26 17.99
N LEU A 116 -3.66 12.19 17.97
CA LEU A 116 -4.77 11.99 18.92
C LEU A 116 -5.72 13.21 19.04
N GLU A 117 -5.99 13.86 17.91
CA GLU A 117 -6.90 15.01 17.73
C GLU A 117 -6.51 16.33 18.41
N ASN A 118 -5.56 16.32 19.36
CA ASN A 118 -5.32 17.47 20.26
C ASN A 118 -3.87 17.95 20.31
N TYR A 119 -2.94 17.23 19.68
CA TYR A 119 -1.52 17.57 19.69
C TYR A 119 -1.08 17.86 18.26
N CYS A 120 -0.56 19.05 17.97
CA CYS A 120 -0.03 19.35 16.64
C CYS A 120 1.10 18.39 16.28
N ALA A 121 1.06 17.82 15.08
CA ALA A 121 2.10 16.95 14.55
C ALA A 121 3.24 17.79 13.95
N ASP A 122 3.92 18.54 14.79
CA ASP A 122 4.99 19.46 14.36
C ASP A 122 6.24 18.70 13.91
N PHE A 123 6.85 19.15 12.81
CA PHE A 123 8.16 18.66 12.37
C PHE A 123 9.26 19.13 13.33
N GLN A 124 9.68 18.25 14.26
CA GLN A 124 10.63 18.58 15.34
C GLN A 124 11.85 17.62 15.38
N PRO A 125 12.77 17.69 14.40
CA PRO A 125 14.00 16.90 14.42
C PRO A 125 14.98 17.40 15.49
N PHE A 126 15.66 16.48 16.20
CA PHE A 126 16.78 16.86 17.07
C PHE A 126 18.04 17.22 16.28
N SER A 127 18.32 16.47 15.21
CA SER A 127 19.32 16.77 14.20
C SER A 127 18.93 16.09 12.90
N VAL A 128 19.49 16.57 11.78
CA VAL A 128 19.27 15.93 10.47
C VAL A 128 19.68 14.46 10.50
N ASP A 129 20.87 14.15 11.02
CA ASP A 129 21.41 12.78 11.01
C ASP A 129 20.55 11.81 11.83
N THR A 130 20.12 12.23 13.03
CA THR A 130 19.31 11.35 13.90
C THR A 130 17.91 11.17 13.33
N TRP A 131 17.29 12.24 12.84
CA TRP A 131 15.97 12.18 12.22
C TRP A 131 16.00 11.31 10.96
N VAL A 132 16.96 11.51 10.05
CA VAL A 132 17.08 10.70 8.82
C VAL A 132 17.36 9.23 9.14
N SER A 133 18.26 8.93 10.08
CA SER A 133 18.54 7.54 10.47
C SER A 133 17.29 6.84 11.00
N ASN A 134 16.49 7.53 11.85
CA ASN A 134 15.24 6.99 12.37
C ASN A 134 14.18 6.88 11.26
N ALA A 135 14.02 7.92 10.44
CA ALA A 135 13.03 8.01 9.36
C ALA A 135 13.32 7.09 8.17
N VAL A 136 14.56 6.61 8.01
CA VAL A 136 14.84 5.48 7.12
C VAL A 136 14.43 4.18 7.80
N SER A 137 14.79 3.99 9.06
CA SER A 137 14.57 2.73 9.77
C SER A 137 13.09 2.41 10.03
N SER A 138 12.33 3.30 10.67
CA SER A 138 10.97 2.97 11.11
C SER A 138 9.95 2.88 9.97
N PRO A 139 9.88 3.81 8.98
CA PRO A 139 9.03 3.61 7.81
C PRO A 139 9.45 2.39 6.99
N THR A 140 10.73 2.05 6.88
CA THR A 140 11.15 0.79 6.21
C THR A 140 10.56 -0.43 6.91
N SER A 141 10.56 -0.47 8.25
CA SER A 141 9.93 -1.54 9.00
C SER A 141 8.42 -1.60 8.76
N ILE A 142 7.73 -0.47 8.82
CA ILE A 142 6.28 -0.37 8.56
C ILE A 142 5.94 -0.82 7.13
N ILE A 143 6.70 -0.35 6.13
CA ILE A 143 6.52 -0.71 4.72
C ILE A 143 6.64 -2.22 4.53
N LYS A 144 7.65 -2.85 5.15
CA LYS A 144 7.85 -4.31 5.09
C LYS A 144 6.73 -5.06 5.80
N GLU A 145 6.33 -4.60 6.99
CA GLU A 145 5.27 -5.22 7.78
C GLU A 145 3.93 -5.19 7.05
N TYR A 146 3.56 -4.06 6.44
CA TYR A 146 2.26 -3.87 5.79
C TYR A 146 2.27 -4.12 4.27
N ASN A 147 3.41 -4.50 3.67
CA ASN A 147 3.59 -4.70 2.23
C ASN A 147 3.20 -3.46 1.38
N LEU A 148 3.71 -2.29 1.80
CA LEU A 148 3.40 -0.99 1.20
C LEU A 148 4.29 -0.68 -0.01
N ASP A 149 3.78 0.15 -0.92
CA ASP A 149 4.38 0.43 -2.23
C ASP A 149 5.07 1.80 -2.31
N GLY A 150 5.01 2.60 -1.24
CA GLY A 150 5.60 3.93 -1.21
C GLY A 150 5.17 4.78 -0.01
N ILE A 151 5.62 6.02 -0.02
CA ILE A 151 5.33 7.03 1.00
C ILE A 151 4.74 8.29 0.36
N ASP A 152 4.09 9.10 1.19
CA ASP A 152 3.58 10.43 0.93
C ASP A 152 3.99 11.35 2.09
N ILE A 153 4.20 12.64 1.85
CA ILE A 153 4.62 13.63 2.85
C ILE A 153 3.50 14.68 2.95
N ASP A 154 2.91 14.83 4.12
CA ASP A 154 1.74 15.68 4.39
C ASP A 154 1.88 16.40 5.74
#